data_AF-A0A6A7AM83-F1
#
_entry.id   AF-A0A6A7AM83-F1
#
_cell.length_a   1.000
_cell.length_b   1.000
_cell.length_c   1.000
_cell.angle_alpha   90.00
_cell.angle_beta   90.00
_cell.angle_gamma   90.00
#
_symmetry.space_group_name_H-M   'P 1'
#
loop_
_entity.id
_entity.type
_entity.pdbx_description
1 polymer ?
#
loop_
_entity_poly.entity_id
_entity_poly.type
_entity_poly.pdbx_seq_one_letter_code
_entity_poly.pdbx_strand_id
1 'polypeptide(L)'
;MRCPGPPCNLGPHCWRDPFGKRHYKLRTHHLKALVGLAQQGHILKTHDDVPDDIREQLYAEEQQQRERQPAITSVPTPSFPPISITNVLPSQPHESTTSIANGIATITRKRSRDLDLDIPGPRDAAVVAYTEWQQSNVVDQVLKDEFWKACDVTLGDGLDLEQVYENQDADFFVQSGVKRGVARRFIRDIDGWAKRYKVSYDVSQETVER
;
A
#
# COMPACT_ATOMS: atom_id res chain seq x y z
N MET A 1 5.05 25.22 16.56
CA MET A 1 5.19 24.95 15.11
C MET A 1 6.61 25.13 14.54
N ARG A 2 7.66 25.41 15.35
CA ARG A 2 9.06 25.34 14.86
C ARG A 2 9.52 23.88 14.90
N CYS A 3 10.26 23.44 13.89
CA CYS A 3 10.77 22.07 13.88
C CYS A 3 11.73 21.86 15.08
N PRO A 4 11.54 20.81 15.92
CA PRO A 4 12.34 20.59 17.14
C PRO A 4 13.78 20.09 16.88
N GLY A 5 14.35 20.36 15.71
CA GLY A 5 15.67 19.86 15.32
C GLY A 5 15.66 18.40 14.87
N PRO A 6 16.84 17.80 14.60
CA PRO A 6 16.98 16.49 13.95
C PRO A 6 16.13 15.41 14.65
N PRO A 7 15.29 14.63 13.93
CA PRO A 7 15.52 14.03 12.60
C PRO A 7 14.72 14.66 11.42
N CYS A 8 14.53 15.98 11.43
CA CYS A 8 13.66 16.70 10.50
C CYS A 8 14.44 17.34 9.32
N ASN A 9 14.36 16.73 8.13
CA ASN A 9 14.99 17.26 6.90
C ASN A 9 14.07 18.18 6.07
N LEU A 10 12.89 18.54 6.60
CA LEU A 10 11.80 19.17 5.84
C LEU A 10 11.85 20.71 5.84
N GLY A 11 12.84 21.31 6.52
CA GLY A 11 13.05 22.75 6.59
C GLY A 11 12.60 23.38 7.92
N PRO A 12 12.54 24.72 8.00
CA PRO A 12 12.36 25.44 9.26
C PRO A 12 10.99 25.25 9.93
N HIS A 13 9.97 24.84 9.16
CA HIS A 13 8.61 24.62 9.65
C HIS A 13 8.14 23.22 9.24
N CYS A 14 7.90 22.37 10.24
CA CYS A 14 7.31 21.05 10.05
C CYS A 14 6.13 20.84 11.01
N TRP A 15 5.17 20.03 10.57
CA TRP A 15 4.07 19.58 11.38
C TRP A 15 4.35 18.12 11.73
N ARG A 16 4.25 17.79 13.02
CA ARG A 16 4.44 16.42 13.48
C ARG A 16 3.08 15.82 13.69
N ASP A 17 2.80 14.73 12.99
CA ASP A 17 1.56 13.99 13.17
C ASP A 17 1.57 13.29 14.54
N PRO A 18 0.55 13.50 15.40
CA PRO A 18 0.44 12.83 16.69
C PRO A 18 0.30 11.30 16.60
N PHE A 19 -0.21 10.78 15.47
CA PHE A 19 -0.47 9.35 15.31
C PHE A 19 0.71 8.62 14.64
N GLY A 20 1.30 9.20 13.60
CA GLY A 20 2.31 8.54 12.78
C GLY A 20 3.77 8.79 13.15
N LYS A 21 4.07 9.70 14.11
CA LYS A 21 5.44 10.24 14.34
C LYS A 21 6.11 10.79 13.06
N ARG A 22 5.35 10.98 11.98
CA ARG A 22 5.85 11.50 10.71
C ARG A 22 5.82 13.01 10.74
N HIS A 23 6.86 13.61 10.14
CA HIS A 23 6.93 15.04 9.97
C HIS A 23 6.47 15.37 8.56
N TYR A 24 5.64 16.39 8.43
CA TYR A 24 5.15 16.93 7.17
C TYR A 24 5.72 18.33 6.98
N LYS A 25 6.09 18.67 5.75
CA LYS A 25 6.64 19.99 5.43
C LYS A 25 5.52 21.02 5.35
N LEU A 26 5.55 22.05 6.19
CA LEU A 26 4.63 23.17 5.96
C LEU A 26 5.19 24.09 4.88
N ARG A 27 4.44 24.19 3.80
CA ARG A 27 4.65 25.18 2.74
C ARG A 27 4.04 26.53 3.13
N THR A 28 4.40 27.57 2.39
CA THR A 28 4.00 28.96 2.67
C THR A 28 2.48 29.16 2.75
N HIS A 29 1.70 28.45 1.94
CA HIS A 29 0.25 28.58 1.96
C HIS A 29 -0.39 27.95 3.21
N HIS A 30 0.12 26.81 3.69
CA HIS A 30 -0.29 26.21 4.97
C HIS A 30 -0.02 27.15 6.14
N LEU A 31 1.16 27.79 6.12
CA LEU A 31 1.52 28.80 7.12
C LEU A 31 0.58 30.01 7.08
N LYS A 32 0.17 30.47 5.88
CA LYS A 32 -0.82 31.57 5.75
C LYS A 32 -2.19 31.17 6.29
N ALA A 33 -2.66 29.95 6.02
CA ALA A 33 -3.92 29.44 6.54
C ALA A 33 -3.90 29.37 8.08
N LEU A 34 -2.81 28.83 8.66
CA LEU A 34 -2.61 28.80 10.11
C LEU A 34 -2.56 30.21 10.71
N VAL A 35 -1.89 31.16 10.08
CA VAL A 35 -1.87 32.56 10.55
C VAL A 35 -3.26 33.19 10.49
N GLY A 36 -4.05 32.92 9.45
CA GLY A 36 -5.43 33.40 9.34
C GLY A 36 -6.32 32.88 10.48
N LEU A 37 -6.19 31.60 10.83
CA LEU A 37 -6.92 30.99 11.94
C LEU A 37 -6.50 31.54 13.31
N ALA A 38 -5.20 31.80 13.50
CA ALA A 38 -4.71 32.46 14.70
C ALA A 38 -5.24 33.90 14.83
N GLN A 39 -5.38 34.62 13.71
CA GLN A 39 -5.97 35.97 13.68
C GLN A 39 -7.47 35.96 13.96
N GLN A 40 -8.17 34.88 13.61
CA GLN A 40 -9.59 34.66 13.89
C GLN A 40 -9.86 34.23 15.36
N GLY A 41 -8.83 34.18 16.20
CA GLY A 41 -8.95 33.90 17.64
C GLY A 41 -8.78 32.43 18.02
N HIS A 42 -8.36 31.57 17.08
CA HIS A 42 -8.07 30.17 17.39
C HIS A 42 -6.67 30.01 18.00
N ILE A 43 -6.56 29.28 19.12
CA ILE A 43 -5.30 29.11 19.85
C ILE A 43 -4.48 28.01 19.18
N LEU A 44 -3.64 28.38 18.21
CA LEU A 44 -2.69 27.47 17.57
C LEU A 44 -1.35 27.49 18.31
N LYS A 45 -1.28 26.91 19.52
CA LYS A 45 -0.03 26.88 20.31
C LYS A 45 0.78 25.62 20.04
N THR A 46 0.10 24.52 19.76
CA THR A 46 0.68 23.19 19.75
C THR A 46 0.51 22.55 18.37
N HIS A 47 1.33 21.55 18.07
CA HIS A 47 1.20 20.79 16.82
C HIS A 47 -0.13 20.03 16.75
N ASP A 48 -0.81 19.81 17.87
CA ASP A 48 -2.13 19.17 17.95
C ASP A 48 -3.30 20.11 17.64
N ASP A 49 -3.08 21.43 17.59
CA ASP A 49 -4.14 22.42 17.33
C ASP A 49 -4.35 22.67 15.82
N VAL A 50 -3.66 21.95 14.93
CA VAL A 50 -3.80 22.14 13.48
C VAL A 50 -5.15 21.57 13.01
N PRO A 51 -6.05 22.38 12.43
CA PRO A 51 -7.36 21.91 12.02
C PRO A 51 -7.27 20.87 10.90
N ASP A 52 -8.28 20.00 10.86
CA ASP A 52 -8.34 18.85 9.96
C ASP A 52 -8.22 19.25 8.48
N ASP A 53 -8.75 20.41 8.07
CA ASP A 53 -8.61 20.93 6.71
C ASP A 53 -7.14 21.06 6.28
N ILE A 54 -6.26 21.53 7.17
CA ILE A 54 -4.84 21.72 6.88
C ILE A 54 -4.11 20.37 6.94
N ARG A 55 -4.56 19.44 7.79
CA ARG A 55 -4.02 18.08 7.85
C ARG A 55 -4.30 17.35 6.54
N GLU A 56 -5.54 17.41 6.07
CA GLU A 56 -5.98 16.84 4.80
C GLU A 56 -5.21 17.44 3.63
N GLN A 57 -5.03 18.76 3.60
CA GLN A 57 -4.26 19.41 2.55
C GLN A 57 -2.77 18.99 2.56
N LEU A 58 -2.16 18.78 3.74
CA LEU A 58 -0.80 18.23 3.83
C LEU A 58 -0.73 16.78 3.32
N TYR A 59 -1.73 15.94 3.62
CA TYR A 59 -1.79 14.56 3.10
C TYR A 59 -1.96 14.54 1.58
N ALA A 60 -2.87 15.36 1.05
CA ALA A 60 -3.11 15.47 -0.39
C ALA A 60 -1.88 15.99 -1.14
N GLU A 61 -1.16 16.97 -0.59
CA GLU A 61 0.07 17.49 -1.20
C GLU A 61 1.23 16.49 -1.18
N GLU A 62 1.41 15.72 -0.10
CA GLU A 62 2.43 14.66 -0.06
C GLU A 62 2.09 13.53 -1.03
N GLN A 63 0.82 13.14 -1.13
CA GLN A 63 0.34 12.16 -2.10
C GLN A 63 0.58 12.64 -3.53
N GLN A 64 0.20 13.88 -3.84
CA GLN A 64 0.44 14.48 -5.15
C GLN A 64 1.95 14.61 -5.44
N GLN A 65 2.79 14.87 -4.43
CA GLN A 65 4.24 14.93 -4.61
C GLN A 65 4.85 13.55 -4.87
N ARG A 66 4.32 12.48 -4.27
CA ARG A 66 4.70 11.09 -4.57
C ARG A 66 4.26 10.69 -5.98
N GLU A 67 3.07 11.07 -6.39
CA GLU A 67 2.55 10.80 -7.74
C GLU A 67 3.27 11.62 -8.81
N ARG A 68 3.68 12.85 -8.49
CA ARG A 68 4.53 13.70 -9.35
C ARG A 68 6.01 13.35 -9.30
N GLN A 69 6.43 12.40 -8.46
CA GLN A 69 7.71 11.73 -8.63
C GLN A 69 7.49 10.51 -9.54
N PRO A 70 7.61 10.65 -10.87
CA PRO A 70 8.01 9.49 -11.65
C PRO A 70 9.35 9.02 -11.09
N ALA A 71 9.70 7.75 -11.29
CA ALA A 71 11.00 7.22 -10.92
C ALA A 71 12.13 8.09 -11.49
N ILE A 72 12.66 9.04 -10.70
CA ILE A 72 13.84 9.83 -11.04
C ILE A 72 14.82 9.76 -9.87
N THR A 73 15.47 8.61 -9.76
CA THR A 73 16.90 8.57 -9.42
C THR A 73 17.54 8.26 -10.78
N SER A 74 18.23 9.14 -11.52
CA SER A 74 19.27 10.12 -11.19
C SER A 74 19.54 11.05 -12.40
N VAL A 75 19.93 12.30 -12.13
CA VAL A 75 20.31 13.42 -13.04
C VAL A 75 21.63 13.14 -13.86
N PRO A 76 22.13 14.00 -14.80
CA PRO A 76 21.58 14.72 -15.96
C PRO A 76 22.13 14.22 -17.33
N THR A 77 21.47 14.57 -18.44
CA THR A 77 21.97 14.41 -19.82
C THR A 77 23.22 15.27 -20.11
N PRO A 78 24.15 14.78 -20.96
CA PRO A 78 24.21 15.37 -22.31
C PRO A 78 24.21 14.31 -23.42
N SER A 79 23.44 14.60 -24.47
CA SER A 79 23.60 14.22 -25.88
C SER A 79 24.40 12.95 -26.20
N PHE A 80 23.70 11.85 -26.47
CA PHE A 80 24.20 10.77 -27.33
C PHE A 80 23.09 10.36 -28.33
N PRO A 81 23.45 10.03 -29.59
CA PRO A 81 22.48 9.65 -30.61
C PRO A 81 21.88 8.26 -30.35
N PRO A 82 20.71 7.95 -30.92
CA PRO A 82 19.96 6.74 -30.60
C PRO A 82 20.67 5.48 -31.08
N ILE A 83 20.85 4.51 -30.17
CA ILE A 83 21.43 3.20 -30.45
C ILE A 83 20.31 2.28 -30.96
N SER A 84 20.38 1.86 -32.21
CA SER A 84 19.54 0.78 -32.75
C SER A 84 20.06 -0.57 -32.26
N ILE A 85 19.33 -1.25 -31.38
CA ILE A 85 19.66 -2.62 -30.98
C ILE A 85 18.96 -3.57 -31.97
N THR A 86 19.69 -4.05 -32.98
CA THR A 86 19.24 -5.13 -33.87
C THR A 86 19.36 -6.45 -33.13
N ASN A 87 18.23 -7.06 -32.80
CA ASN A 87 18.18 -8.36 -32.16
C ASN A 87 18.53 -9.46 -33.18
N VAL A 88 19.77 -9.95 -33.16
CA VAL A 88 20.20 -11.11 -33.97
C VAL A 88 20.21 -12.35 -33.10
N LEU A 89 19.33 -13.29 -33.43
CA LEU A 89 19.23 -14.61 -32.81
C LEU A 89 20.37 -15.50 -33.32
N PRO A 90 21.20 -16.13 -32.47
CA PRO A 90 22.09 -17.19 -32.92
C PRO A 90 21.29 -18.49 -33.04
N SER A 91 21.19 -19.01 -34.27
CA SER A 91 20.73 -20.37 -34.54
C SER A 91 21.62 -21.37 -33.80
N GLN A 92 21.10 -22.07 -32.78
CA GLN A 92 21.74 -23.27 -32.25
C GLN A 92 21.50 -24.47 -33.18
N PRO A 93 22.54 -25.18 -33.62
CA PRO A 93 22.39 -26.53 -34.13
C PRO A 93 22.27 -27.51 -32.96
N HIS A 94 21.14 -28.23 -32.97
CA HIS A 94 20.94 -29.64 -32.59
C HIS A 94 22.21 -30.43 -32.25
N GLU A 95 22.23 -31.10 -31.08
CA GLU A 95 22.53 -32.55 -30.96
C GLU A 95 21.82 -33.16 -29.74
N SER A 96 21.20 -34.31 -29.96
CA SER A 96 20.43 -35.12 -29.00
C SER A 96 21.35 -36.02 -28.18
N THR A 97 21.11 -36.20 -26.88
CA THR A 97 21.42 -37.47 -26.19
C THR A 97 20.49 -37.68 -24.99
N THR A 98 19.84 -38.84 -25.00
CA THR A 98 18.98 -39.43 -23.97
C THR A 98 19.73 -39.72 -22.67
N SER A 99 19.09 -39.45 -21.51
CA SER A 99 19.18 -40.36 -20.36
C SER A 99 18.00 -40.15 -19.42
N ILE A 100 17.43 -41.29 -19.01
CA ILE A 100 16.25 -41.48 -18.18
C ILE A 100 16.65 -41.29 -16.72
N ALA A 101 15.93 -40.43 -16.00
CA ALA A 101 15.86 -40.50 -14.53
C ALA A 101 14.48 -40.06 -14.06
N ASN A 102 13.77 -41.01 -13.44
CA ASN A 102 12.47 -40.83 -12.81
C ASN A 102 12.55 -39.77 -11.70
N GLY A 103 12.14 -38.54 -12.03
CA GLY A 103 11.74 -37.55 -11.04
C GLY A 103 10.23 -37.51 -10.98
N ILE A 104 9.66 -37.90 -9.84
CA ILE A 104 8.25 -37.63 -9.51
C ILE A 104 8.03 -36.14 -9.75
N ALA A 105 7.34 -35.83 -10.84
CA ALA A 105 6.83 -34.51 -11.11
C ALA A 105 5.78 -34.24 -10.05
N THR A 106 6.19 -33.65 -8.93
CA THR A 106 5.29 -32.86 -8.11
C THR A 106 4.70 -31.86 -9.09
N ILE A 107 3.43 -32.08 -9.42
CA ILE A 107 2.61 -31.14 -10.17
C ILE A 107 2.46 -29.95 -9.23
N THR A 108 3.50 -29.12 -9.14
CA THR A 108 3.38 -27.74 -8.70
C THR A 108 2.52 -27.15 -9.79
N ARG A 109 1.21 -27.24 -9.56
CA ARG A 109 0.19 -26.60 -10.34
C ARG A 109 0.51 -25.12 -10.17
N LYS A 110 1.45 -24.61 -10.98
CA LYS A 110 1.55 -23.20 -11.35
C LYS A 110 0.21 -22.96 -12.02
N ARG A 111 -0.79 -22.72 -11.18
CA ARG A 111 -1.94 -21.96 -11.59
C ARG A 111 -1.32 -20.62 -11.90
N SER A 112 -0.93 -20.43 -13.15
CA SER A 112 -1.06 -19.15 -13.83
C SER A 112 -2.55 -18.81 -13.77
N ARG A 113 -3.06 -18.55 -12.56
CA ARG A 113 -4.29 -17.80 -12.41
C ARG A 113 -3.82 -16.41 -12.85
N ASP A 114 -4.52 -15.83 -13.81
CA ASP A 114 -4.55 -14.38 -14.00
C ASP A 114 -4.98 -13.77 -12.66
N LEU A 115 -4.04 -13.64 -11.72
CA LEU A 115 -4.23 -13.15 -10.37
C LEU A 115 -4.03 -11.64 -10.35
N ASP A 116 -4.51 -10.96 -11.38
CA ASP A 116 -4.61 -9.51 -11.33
C ASP A 116 -5.80 -9.18 -10.43
N LEU A 117 -5.61 -9.34 -9.12
CA LEU A 117 -6.45 -8.73 -8.12
C LEU A 117 -6.17 -7.24 -8.21
N ASP A 118 -6.81 -6.58 -9.16
CA ASP A 118 -6.75 -5.13 -9.33
C ASP A 118 -7.50 -4.48 -8.15
N ILE A 119 -6.80 -4.37 -7.01
CA ILE A 119 -7.28 -3.78 -5.78
C ILE A 119 -6.93 -2.30 -5.83
N PRO A 120 -7.92 -1.40 -6.00
CA PRO A 120 -7.65 0.02 -6.08
C PRO A 120 -7.21 0.61 -4.74
N GLY A 121 -6.44 1.70 -4.81
CA GLY A 121 -5.99 2.47 -3.65
C GLY A 121 -4.72 1.93 -2.97
N PRO A 122 -4.34 2.50 -1.82
CA PRO A 122 -3.13 2.11 -1.09
C PRO A 122 -3.23 0.67 -0.57
N ARG A 123 -2.14 -0.10 -0.68
CA ARG A 123 -2.09 -1.53 -0.32
C ARG A 123 -2.36 -1.77 1.16
N ASP A 124 -1.78 -0.96 2.03
CA ASP A 124 -1.99 -0.99 3.47
C ASP A 124 -3.43 -0.62 3.85
N ALA A 125 -3.99 0.43 3.23
CA ALA A 125 -5.39 0.79 3.41
C ALA A 125 -6.35 -0.31 2.94
N ALA A 126 -6.02 -1.00 1.84
CA ALA A 126 -6.80 -2.13 1.33
C ALA A 126 -6.82 -3.31 2.31
N VAL A 127 -5.70 -3.63 2.97
CA VAL A 127 -5.64 -4.66 4.02
C VAL A 127 -6.56 -4.30 5.19
N VAL A 128 -6.59 -3.04 5.61
CA VAL A 128 -7.49 -2.56 6.67
C VAL A 128 -8.96 -2.66 6.24
N ALA A 129 -9.32 -2.11 5.07
CA ALA A 129 -10.68 -2.15 4.54
C ALA A 129 -11.20 -3.58 4.35
N TYR A 130 -10.34 -4.50 3.91
CA TYR A 130 -10.66 -5.91 3.83
C TYR A 130 -10.97 -6.51 5.20
N THR A 131 -10.20 -6.15 6.22
CA THR A 131 -10.37 -6.63 7.58
C THR A 131 -11.66 -6.11 8.20
N GLU A 132 -12.00 -4.84 7.98
CA GLU A 132 -13.29 -4.26 8.38
C GLU A 132 -14.48 -4.96 7.70
N TRP A 133 -14.34 -5.27 6.41
CA TRP A 133 -15.33 -6.07 5.70
C TRP A 133 -15.47 -7.48 6.28
N GLN A 134 -14.36 -8.16 6.60
CA GLN A 134 -14.39 -9.47 7.25
C GLN A 134 -15.10 -9.43 8.61
N GLN A 135 -14.83 -8.40 9.43
CA GLN A 135 -15.51 -8.22 10.71
C GLN A 135 -17.02 -7.95 10.56
N SER A 136 -17.44 -7.29 9.50
CA SER A 136 -18.85 -7.05 9.21
C SER A 136 -19.63 -8.33 8.88
N ASN A 137 -18.93 -9.38 8.45
CA ASN A 137 -19.54 -10.70 8.18
C ASN A 137 -19.64 -11.59 9.43
N VAL A 138 -19.24 -11.11 10.60
CA VAL A 138 -19.15 -11.90 11.84
C VAL A 138 -19.76 -11.15 13.02
N VAL A 139 -20.55 -11.85 13.84
CA VAL A 139 -21.18 -11.27 15.04
C VAL A 139 -20.30 -11.42 16.28
N ASP A 140 -19.60 -12.55 16.39
CA ASP A 140 -18.75 -12.88 17.53
C ASP A 140 -17.52 -11.97 17.62
N GLN A 141 -17.37 -11.28 18.75
CA GLN A 141 -16.28 -10.34 19.00
C GLN A 141 -14.91 -11.03 19.03
N VAL A 142 -14.82 -12.25 19.58
CA VAL A 142 -13.56 -13.00 19.62
C VAL A 142 -13.09 -13.34 18.22
N LEU A 143 -14.02 -13.66 17.30
CA LEU A 143 -13.66 -13.90 15.91
C LEU A 143 -13.26 -12.61 15.19
N LYS A 144 -13.88 -11.47 15.50
CA LYS A 144 -13.47 -10.16 14.97
C LYS A 144 -12.03 -9.81 15.36
N ASP A 145 -11.69 -10.02 16.63
CA ASP A 145 -10.34 -9.78 17.14
C ASP A 145 -9.31 -10.70 16.45
N GLU A 146 -9.68 -11.92 16.08
CA GLU A 146 -8.82 -12.84 15.31
C GLU A 146 -8.60 -12.37 13.88
N PHE A 147 -9.61 -11.77 13.24
CA PHE A 147 -9.43 -11.13 11.92
C PHE A 147 -8.52 -9.90 12.02
N TRP A 148 -8.67 -9.11 13.07
CA TRP A 148 -7.78 -7.98 13.33
C TRP A 148 -6.34 -8.42 13.56
N LYS A 149 -6.15 -9.52 14.29
CA LYS A 149 -4.82 -10.13 14.47
C LYS A 149 -4.18 -10.58 13.15
N ALA A 150 -4.97 -11.15 12.24
CA ALA A 150 -4.47 -11.49 10.90
C ALA A 150 -4.07 -10.23 10.10
N CYS A 151 -4.79 -9.13 10.26
CA CYS A 151 -4.42 -7.82 9.69
C CYS A 151 -3.09 -7.32 10.25
N ASP A 152 -2.92 -7.30 11.58
CA ASP A 152 -1.69 -6.87 12.25
C ASP A 152 -0.48 -7.70 11.80
N VAL A 153 -0.65 -9.02 11.65
CA VAL A 153 0.41 -9.91 11.14
C VAL A 153 0.75 -9.58 9.69
N THR A 154 -0.26 -9.35 8.85
CA THR A 154 -0.07 -9.00 7.43
C THR A 154 0.70 -7.70 7.28
N LEU A 155 0.27 -6.64 7.99
CA LEU A 155 0.92 -5.33 7.96
C LEU A 155 2.28 -5.33 8.64
N GLY A 156 2.43 -6.08 9.74
CA GLY A 156 3.69 -6.21 10.49
C GLY A 156 4.81 -6.83 9.66
N ASP A 157 4.47 -7.80 8.81
CA ASP A 157 5.40 -8.44 7.87
C ASP A 157 5.49 -7.71 6.52
N GLY A 158 4.78 -6.58 6.37
CA GLY A 158 4.80 -5.76 5.16
C GLY A 158 4.17 -6.43 3.94
N LEU A 159 3.26 -7.38 4.16
CA LEU A 159 2.55 -8.09 3.12
C LEU A 159 1.31 -7.30 2.67
N ASP A 160 0.96 -7.41 1.40
CA ASP A 160 -0.31 -6.94 0.85
C ASP A 160 -1.27 -8.11 0.52
N LEU A 161 -2.52 -7.77 0.21
CA LEU A 161 -3.56 -8.77 -0.08
C LEU A 161 -3.27 -9.59 -1.35
N GLU A 162 -2.56 -9.03 -2.33
CA GLU A 162 -2.18 -9.76 -3.54
C GLU A 162 -1.16 -10.86 -3.18
N GLN A 163 -0.13 -10.52 -2.41
CA GLN A 163 0.89 -11.44 -1.93
C GLN A 163 0.32 -12.52 -1.02
N VAL A 164 -0.60 -12.16 -0.12
CA VAL A 164 -1.29 -13.15 0.75
C VAL A 164 -2.14 -14.10 -0.10
N TYR A 165 -2.82 -13.60 -1.13
CA TYR A 165 -3.64 -14.42 -2.02
C TYR A 165 -2.83 -15.31 -2.97
N GLU A 166 -1.64 -14.86 -3.39
CA GLU A 166 -0.72 -15.64 -4.23
C GLU A 166 -0.13 -16.82 -3.46
N ASN A 167 0.38 -16.56 -2.25
CA ASN A 167 1.06 -17.58 -1.46
C ASN A 167 0.10 -18.62 -0.86
N GLN A 168 -1.15 -18.24 -0.58
CA GLN A 168 -2.18 -19.09 0.04
C GLN A 168 -1.70 -19.84 1.30
N ASP A 169 -0.77 -19.26 2.04
CA ASP A 169 -0.18 -19.86 3.22
C ASP A 169 -1.00 -19.56 4.46
N ALA A 170 -1.96 -20.44 4.76
CA ALA A 170 -2.74 -20.35 5.98
C ALA A 170 -1.92 -20.67 7.23
N ASP A 171 -0.86 -21.48 7.10
CA ASP A 171 -0.06 -21.93 8.24
C ASP A 171 0.84 -20.80 8.76
N PHE A 172 1.22 -19.84 7.93
CA PHE A 172 1.84 -18.57 8.34
C PHE A 172 1.02 -17.86 9.44
N PHE A 173 -0.28 -17.62 9.18
CA PHE A 173 -1.16 -16.97 10.15
C PHE A 173 -1.37 -17.82 11.40
N VAL A 174 -1.45 -19.15 11.24
CA VAL A 174 -1.60 -20.07 12.38
C VAL A 174 -0.38 -20.02 13.29
N GLN A 175 0.83 -19.96 12.72
CA GLN A 175 2.08 -19.84 13.47
C GLN A 175 2.17 -18.51 14.21
N SER A 176 1.63 -17.43 13.63
CA SER A 176 1.49 -16.12 14.28
C SER A 176 0.34 -16.05 15.30
N GLY A 177 -0.33 -17.19 15.58
CA GLY A 177 -1.33 -17.32 16.62
C GLY A 177 -2.74 -16.91 16.23
N VAL A 178 -3.07 -16.89 14.94
CA VAL A 178 -4.44 -16.75 14.42
C VAL A 178 -5.10 -18.13 14.37
N LYS A 179 -6.38 -18.24 14.74
CA LYS A 179 -7.12 -19.51 14.64
C LYS A 179 -7.11 -20.05 13.21
N ARG A 180 -6.82 -21.34 13.04
CA ARG A 180 -6.76 -22.05 11.74
C ARG A 180 -7.97 -21.82 10.83
N GLY A 181 -9.18 -21.74 11.40
CA GLY A 181 -10.40 -21.46 10.65
C GLY A 181 -10.44 -20.04 10.09
N VAL A 182 -10.01 -19.05 10.88
CA VAL A 182 -9.91 -17.64 10.51
C VAL A 182 -8.84 -17.46 9.45
N ALA A 183 -7.65 -18.01 9.64
CA ALA A 183 -6.56 -17.97 8.67
C ALA A 183 -6.97 -18.46 7.26
N ARG A 184 -7.67 -19.60 7.19
CA ARG A 184 -8.17 -20.14 5.91
C ARG A 184 -9.23 -19.25 5.26
N ARG A 185 -10.12 -18.67 6.07
CA ARG A 185 -11.19 -17.80 5.60
C ARG A 185 -10.62 -16.46 5.11
N PHE A 186 -9.65 -15.92 5.85
CA PHE A 186 -8.93 -14.69 5.53
C PHE A 186 -8.24 -14.75 4.17
N ILE A 187 -7.69 -15.89 3.74
CA ILE A 187 -7.07 -16.02 2.41
C ILE A 187 -8.14 -16.25 1.33
N ARG A 188 -9.12 -17.11 1.61
CA ARG A 188 -10.10 -17.55 0.60
C ARG A 188 -10.98 -16.41 0.10
N ASP A 189 -11.35 -15.49 0.98
CA ASP A 189 -12.33 -14.47 0.64
C ASP A 189 -11.73 -13.23 -0.04
N ILE A 190 -10.39 -13.13 -0.14
CA ILE A 190 -9.69 -11.99 -0.75
C ILE A 190 -10.18 -11.75 -2.19
N ASP A 191 -10.25 -12.80 -3.01
CA ASP A 191 -10.72 -12.71 -4.40
C ASP A 191 -12.15 -12.18 -4.52
N GLY A 192 -13.03 -12.64 -3.63
CA GLY A 192 -14.43 -12.24 -3.63
C GLY A 192 -14.61 -10.79 -3.15
N TRP A 193 -13.80 -10.36 -2.19
CA TRP A 193 -13.80 -8.98 -1.72
C TRP A 193 -13.20 -8.04 -2.75
N ALA A 194 -12.03 -8.34 -3.31
CA ALA A 194 -11.33 -7.49 -4.27
C ALA A 194 -12.21 -7.12 -5.48
N LYS A 195 -12.93 -8.11 -6.03
CA LYS A 195 -13.88 -7.89 -7.13
C LYS A 195 -15.01 -6.92 -6.78
N ARG A 196 -15.53 -6.99 -5.55
CA ARG A 196 -16.61 -6.10 -5.09
C ARG A 196 -16.08 -4.71 -4.74
N TYR A 197 -14.91 -4.68 -4.13
CA TYR A 197 -14.24 -3.46 -3.70
C TYR A 197 -13.91 -2.58 -4.91
N LYS A 198 -13.40 -3.19 -6.00
CA LYS A 198 -13.18 -2.48 -7.27
C LYS A 198 -14.45 -1.79 -7.79
N VAL A 199 -15.56 -2.53 -7.90
CA VAL A 199 -16.83 -1.97 -8.37
C VAL A 199 -17.32 -0.82 -7.47
N SER A 200 -17.20 -0.96 -6.16
CA SER A 200 -17.56 0.09 -5.18
C SER A 200 -16.68 1.34 -5.31
N TYR A 201 -15.39 1.14 -5.56
CA TYR A 201 -14.42 2.21 -5.66
C TYR A 201 -14.65 3.04 -6.92
N ASP A 202 -14.86 2.39 -8.07
CA ASP A 202 -15.11 3.05 -9.35
C ASP A 202 -16.38 3.93 -9.31
N VAL A 203 -17.46 3.44 -8.70
CA VAL A 203 -18.72 4.20 -8.53
C VAL A 203 -18.53 5.42 -7.62
N SER A 204 -17.68 5.30 -6.61
CA SER A 204 -17.38 6.40 -5.68
C SER A 204 -16.54 7.48 -6.35
N GLN A 205 -15.66 7.13 -7.28
CA GLN A 205 -14.88 8.09 -8.07
C GLN A 205 -15.75 8.83 -9.10
N GLU A 206 -16.65 8.13 -9.81
CA GLU A 206 -17.54 8.74 -10.82
C GLU A 206 -18.57 9.72 -10.20
N THR A 207 -18.97 9.48 -8.95
CA THR A 207 -19.90 10.38 -8.23
C THR A 207 -19.24 11.69 -7.77
N VAL A 208 -17.92 11.72 -7.64
CA VAL A 208 -17.15 12.91 -7.22
C VAL A 208 -16.82 13.82 -8.41
N GLU A 209 -16.88 13.31 -9.65
CA GLU A 209 -16.62 14.07 -10.88
C GLU A 209 -17.88 14.72 -11.52
N ARG A 210 -19.06 14.64 -10.89
CA ARG A 210 -20.30 15.29 -11.35
C ARG A 210 -20.72 16.48 -10.49
#